data_AF-W0JRL4-F1
#
_entry.id   AF-W0JRL4-F1
#
_cell.length_a   1.000
_cell.length_b   1.000
_cell.length_c   1.000
_cell.angle_alpha   90.00
_cell.angle_beta   90.00
_cell.angle_gamma   90.00
#
_symmetry.space_group_name_H-M   'P 1'
#
loop_
_entity.id
_entity.type
_entity.pdbx_description
1 polymer ?
#
loop_
_entity_poly.entity_id
_entity_poly.type
_entity_poly.pdbx_seq_one_letter_code
_entity_poly.pdbx_strand_id
1 'polypeptide(L)'
;MTELNRHEAVIQDGILYIDREQDPLEVGSMDDVVDLFGGETYRIEYTDRQSATAWLSTDDENGIDIDVRDSLEDWAYPEELVTNVADSPLEETDEDGYPMRTSVFVDMVTAIWDAKGNLEG
;
A
#
# COMPACT_ATOMS: atom_id res chain seq x y z
N MET A 1 15.64 9.93 -19.43
CA MET A 1 14.18 10.17 -19.40
C MET A 1 13.57 8.81 -19.17
N THR A 2 13.44 8.40 -17.91
CA THR A 2 12.50 7.34 -17.52
C THR A 2 11.28 8.10 -17.03
N GLU A 3 10.30 8.28 -17.91
CA GLU A 3 8.98 8.74 -17.50
C GLU A 3 8.46 7.71 -16.49
N LEU A 4 8.19 8.19 -15.28
CA LEU A 4 7.69 7.42 -14.15
C LEU A 4 6.28 6.93 -14.52
N ASN A 5 6.17 5.74 -15.12
CA ASN A 5 4.89 5.06 -15.23
C ASN A 5 4.41 4.81 -13.80
N ARG A 6 3.35 5.53 -13.42
CA ARG A 6 2.66 5.33 -12.16
C ARG A 6 1.37 4.59 -12.49
N HIS A 7 1.11 3.54 -11.74
CA HIS A 7 -0.04 2.68 -11.91
C HIS A 7 -1.00 2.90 -10.76
N GLU A 8 -2.28 3.11 -11.06
CA GLU A 8 -3.32 3.23 -10.05
C GLU A 8 -3.74 1.83 -9.58
N ALA A 9 -4.13 1.69 -8.31
CA ALA A 9 -4.83 0.48 -7.88
C ALA A 9 -6.33 0.65 -8.09
N VAL A 10 -6.99 -0.46 -8.42
CA VAL A 10 -8.43 -0.56 -8.55
C VAL A 10 -8.91 -1.77 -7.75
N ILE A 11 -9.92 -1.57 -6.91
CA ILE A 11 -10.54 -2.66 -6.18
C ILE A 11 -11.77 -3.13 -6.97
N GLN A 12 -11.76 -4.39 -7.39
CA GLN A 12 -12.89 -5.00 -8.10
C GLN A 12 -13.30 -6.31 -7.42
N ASP A 13 -14.57 -6.44 -7.07
CA ASP A 13 -15.12 -7.62 -6.37
C ASP A 13 -14.38 -7.94 -5.04
N GLY A 14 -13.78 -6.93 -4.40
CA GLY A 14 -12.97 -7.13 -3.19
C GLY A 14 -11.57 -7.69 -3.46
N ILE A 15 -11.13 -7.74 -4.72
CA ILE A 15 -9.78 -8.08 -5.13
C ILE A 15 -9.06 -6.80 -5.56
N LEU A 16 -7.80 -6.66 -5.13
CA LEU A 16 -6.93 -5.55 -5.50
C LEU A 16 -6.24 -5.86 -6.83
N TYR A 17 -6.44 -4.96 -7.79
CA TYR A 17 -5.76 -4.98 -9.08
C TYR A 17 -4.94 -3.72 -9.25
N ILE A 18 -3.80 -3.82 -9.93
CA ILE A 18 -3.03 -2.66 -10.38
C ILE A 18 -3.33 -2.44 -11.85
N ASP A 19 -3.87 -1.26 -12.19
CA ASP A 19 -4.16 -0.90 -13.57
C ASP A 19 -2.85 -0.76 -14.35
N ARG A 20 -2.64 -1.69 -15.28
CA ARG A 20 -1.59 -1.58 -16.29
C ARG A 20 -2.28 -1.44 -17.63
N GLU A 21 -1.73 -0.60 -18.50
CA GLU A 21 -2.33 -0.18 -19.79
C GLU A 21 -2.90 -1.32 -20.67
N GLN A 22 -2.41 -2.55 -20.51
CA GLN A 22 -2.83 -3.70 -21.31
C GLN A 22 -3.37 -4.87 -20.49
N ASP A 23 -3.06 -4.95 -19.19
CA ASP A 23 -3.33 -6.15 -18.38
C ASP A 23 -3.34 -5.80 -16.88
N PRO A 24 -4.49 -5.69 -16.22
CA PRO A 24 -4.53 -5.39 -14.79
C PRO A 24 -3.84 -6.51 -14.01
N LEU A 25 -2.88 -6.14 -13.16
CA LEU A 25 -2.15 -7.09 -12.34
C LEU A 25 -2.96 -7.41 -11.08
N GLU A 26 -3.43 -8.65 -10.97
CA GLU A 26 -4.04 -9.14 -9.72
C GLU A 26 -2.98 -9.25 -8.62
N VAL A 27 -3.21 -8.56 -7.50
CA VAL A 27 -2.34 -8.59 -6.32
C VAL A 27 -2.83 -9.60 -5.29
N GLY A 28 -4.14 -9.66 -5.06
CA GLY A 28 -4.79 -10.53 -4.07
C GLY A 28 -6.07 -9.93 -3.51
N SER A 29 -6.71 -10.63 -2.58
CA SER A 29 -7.95 -10.14 -1.96
C SER A 29 -7.66 -8.98 -1.01
N MET A 30 -8.57 -8.01 -0.96
CA MET A 30 -8.50 -6.92 0.00
C MET A 30 -8.59 -7.41 1.44
N ASP A 31 -9.23 -8.56 1.69
CA ASP A 31 -9.27 -9.17 3.02
C ASP A 31 -7.85 -9.56 3.49
N ASP A 32 -7.10 -10.26 2.63
CA ASP A 32 -5.70 -10.65 2.88
C ASP A 32 -4.80 -9.40 3.04
N VAL A 33 -4.98 -8.41 2.16
CA VAL A 33 -4.23 -7.14 2.23
C VAL A 33 -4.48 -6.44 3.57
N VAL A 34 -5.74 -6.28 3.95
CA VAL A 34 -6.16 -5.61 5.19
C VAL A 34 -5.65 -6.36 6.42
N ASP A 35 -5.70 -7.70 6.41
CA ASP A 35 -5.17 -8.52 7.50
C ASP A 35 -3.66 -8.35 7.65
N LEU A 36 -2.91 -8.35 6.53
CA LEU A 36 -1.46 -8.10 6.52
C LEU A 36 -1.09 -6.70 7.04
N PHE A 37 -1.94 -5.69 6.82
CA PHE A 37 -1.77 -4.36 7.41
C PHE A 37 -2.11 -4.30 8.91
N GLY A 38 -2.72 -5.36 9.47
CA GLY A 38 -3.19 -5.43 10.85
C GLY A 38 -4.58 -4.84 11.08
N GLY A 39 -5.35 -4.58 10.02
CA GLY A 39 -6.71 -4.07 10.07
C GLY A 39 -7.05 -3.10 8.93
N GLU A 40 -8.31 -2.62 8.93
CA GLU A 40 -8.82 -1.65 7.93
C GLU A 40 -8.13 -0.28 8.03
N THR A 41 -7.40 -0.09 9.12
CA THR A 41 -6.87 1.17 9.59
C THR A 41 -5.40 0.98 9.95
N TYR A 42 -4.51 1.65 9.20
CA TYR A 42 -3.09 1.65 9.46
C TYR A 42 -2.69 2.94 10.20
N ARG A 43 -2.13 2.80 11.40
CA ARG A 43 -1.70 3.95 12.20
C ARG A 43 -0.22 4.23 11.99
N ILE A 44 0.10 5.39 11.43
CA ILE A 44 1.48 5.89 11.34
C ILE A 44 1.76 6.79 12.54
N GLU A 45 2.72 6.40 13.38
CA GLU A 45 3.20 7.23 14.49
C GLU A 45 4.13 8.34 13.95
N TYR A 46 3.82 9.60 14.28
CA TYR A 46 4.65 10.74 13.89
C TYR A 46 5.51 11.18 15.06
N THR A 47 6.77 11.57 14.82
CA THR A 47 7.49 12.35 15.84
C THR A 47 6.91 13.78 15.87
N ASP A 48 6.68 14.34 17.07
CA ASP A 48 6.07 15.66 17.40
C ASP A 48 6.34 16.86 16.45
N ARG A 49 7.40 16.82 15.63
CA ARG A 49 7.78 17.88 14.71
C ARG A 49 6.94 17.95 13.42
N GLN A 50 6.23 16.88 13.06
CA GLN A 50 5.60 16.71 11.73
C GLN A 50 4.09 17.04 11.68
N SER A 51 3.47 17.41 12.80
CA SER A 51 2.02 17.69 12.94
C SER A 51 1.51 18.91 12.14
N ALA A 52 2.37 19.60 11.37
CA ALA A 52 2.04 20.88 10.71
C ALA A 52 1.54 20.77 9.25
N THR A 53 1.53 19.59 8.63
CA THR A 53 1.08 19.43 7.23
C THR A 53 -0.43 19.17 7.17
N ALA A 54 -1.16 20.06 6.48
CA ALA A 54 -2.62 20.18 6.45
C ALA A 54 -3.45 19.02 5.85
N TRP A 55 -2.91 17.81 5.78
CA TRP A 55 -3.67 16.60 5.42
C TRP A 55 -4.30 15.93 6.69
N LEU A 56 -3.84 16.28 7.89
CA LEU A 56 -4.27 15.68 9.15
C LEU A 56 -5.74 15.98 9.50
N SER A 57 -6.64 15.03 9.21
CA SER A 57 -7.87 14.91 9.99
C SER A 57 -7.46 14.59 11.42
N THR A 58 -7.68 15.55 12.30
CA THR A 58 -7.07 15.62 13.62
C THR A 58 -7.89 14.80 14.61
N ASP A 59 -7.36 13.68 15.09
CA ASP A 59 -7.84 13.02 16.31
C ASP A 59 -6.65 12.74 17.26
N ASP A 60 -6.54 13.65 18.24
CA ASP A 60 -5.88 13.69 19.56
C ASP A 60 -4.64 12.85 19.97
N GLU A 61 -4.08 11.93 19.18
CA GLU A 61 -3.00 11.07 19.67
C GLU A 61 -1.89 10.82 18.63
N ASN A 62 -0.96 11.78 18.45
CA ASN A 62 0.40 11.64 17.88
C ASN A 62 0.58 10.64 16.70
N GLY A 63 -0.39 10.53 15.81
CA GLY A 63 -0.38 9.59 14.69
C GLY A 63 -1.47 9.91 13.69
N ILE A 64 -1.30 9.45 12.44
CA ILE A 64 -2.34 9.54 11.41
C ILE A 64 -2.95 8.16 11.24
N ASP A 65 -4.28 8.14 11.35
CA ASP A 65 -5.13 7.02 11.01
C ASP A 65 -5.35 7.03 9.49
N ILE A 66 -4.86 5.98 8.82
CA ILE A 66 -4.95 5.85 7.37
C ILE A 66 -5.92 4.72 7.06
N ASP A 67 -7.01 5.02 6.37
CA ASP A 67 -7.87 3.99 5.79
C ASP A 67 -7.08 3.29 4.69
N VAL A 68 -6.85 1.99 4.89
CA VAL A 68 -6.01 1.19 4.00
C VAL A 68 -6.61 1.16 2.60
N ARG A 69 -7.93 0.97 2.48
CA ARG A 69 -8.59 0.77 1.18
C ARG A 69 -8.58 2.06 0.37
N ASP A 70 -9.00 3.15 0.99
CA ASP A 70 -9.03 4.49 0.39
C ASP A 70 -7.62 4.91 -0.06
N SER A 71 -6.62 4.69 0.79
CA SER A 71 -5.25 5.10 0.49
C SER A 71 -4.60 4.27 -0.59
N LEU A 72 -4.97 3.00 -0.72
CA LEU A 72 -4.48 2.15 -1.81
C LEU A 72 -5.04 2.63 -3.17
N GLU A 73 -6.32 3.00 -3.24
CA GLU A 73 -6.95 3.49 -4.48
C GLU A 73 -6.58 4.95 -4.83
N ASP A 74 -6.33 5.80 -3.83
CA ASP A 74 -5.92 7.20 -4.05
C ASP A 74 -4.46 7.30 -4.58
N TRP A 75 -3.64 6.28 -4.32
CA TRP A 75 -2.22 6.31 -4.64
C TRP A 75 -1.88 5.69 -5.99
N ALA A 76 -0.83 6.24 -6.59
CA ALA A 76 -0.25 5.72 -7.82
C ALA A 76 1.13 5.13 -7.54
N TYR A 77 1.28 3.84 -7.85
CA TYR A 77 2.45 3.02 -7.56
C TYR A 77 3.51 3.13 -8.66
N PRO A 78 4.80 3.23 -8.32
CA PRO A 78 5.85 3.27 -9.32
C PRO A 78 5.97 1.93 -10.06
N GLU A 79 6.31 1.96 -11.35
CA GLU A 79 6.55 0.78 -12.19
C GLU A 79 7.51 -0.25 -11.54
N GLU A 80 8.51 0.20 -10.78
CA GLU A 80 9.43 -0.70 -10.06
C GLU A 80 8.71 -1.57 -9.02
N LEU A 81 7.81 -0.96 -8.24
CA LEU A 81 6.99 -1.69 -7.27
C LEU A 81 6.09 -2.68 -8.00
N VAL A 82 5.38 -2.22 -9.03
CA VAL A 82 4.45 -3.06 -9.81
C VAL A 82 5.18 -4.22 -10.49
N THR A 83 6.39 -3.99 -10.99
CA THR A 83 7.23 -5.03 -11.59
C THR A 83 7.64 -6.08 -10.55
N ASN A 84 8.02 -5.66 -9.34
CA ASN A 84 8.39 -6.58 -8.27
C ASN A 84 7.19 -7.43 -7.79
N VAL A 85 6.01 -6.81 -7.69
CA VAL A 85 4.76 -7.53 -7.39
C VAL A 85 4.39 -8.49 -8.52
N ALA A 86 4.59 -8.08 -9.78
CA ALA A 86 4.31 -8.93 -10.93
C ALA A 86 5.24 -10.15 -11.02
N ASP A 87 6.52 -9.98 -10.63
CA ASP A 87 7.51 -11.06 -10.54
C ASP A 87 7.16 -12.05 -9.42
N SER A 88 6.46 -11.59 -8.39
CA SER A 88 6.04 -12.41 -7.26
C SER A 88 4.88 -13.35 -7.65
N PRO A 89 4.95 -14.64 -7.25
CA PRO A 89 3.91 -15.62 -7.52
C PRO A 89 2.65 -15.37 -6.68
N LEU A 90 1.48 -15.44 -7.30
CA LEU A 90 0.18 -15.40 -6.61
C LEU A 90 -0.29 -16.81 -6.19
N GLU A 91 0.21 -17.85 -6.84
CA GLU A 91 -0.13 -19.25 -6.54
C GLU A 91 0.63 -19.79 -5.30
N GLU A 92 1.73 -19.14 -4.95
CA GLU A 92 2.52 -19.50 -3.77
C GLU A 92 2.08 -18.64 -2.59
N THR A 93 2.08 -19.24 -1.41
CA THR A 93 1.71 -18.59 -0.16
C THR A 93 2.94 -18.42 0.72
N ASP A 94 2.95 -17.32 1.46
CA ASP A 94 3.95 -17.00 2.47
C ASP A 94 3.76 -17.85 3.75
N GLU A 95 4.64 -17.68 4.74
CA GLU A 95 4.63 -18.37 6.02
C GLU A 95 3.30 -18.23 6.78
N ASP A 96 2.62 -17.09 6.61
CA ASP A 96 1.31 -16.79 7.19
C ASP A 96 0.12 -17.31 6.35
N GLY A 97 0.36 -17.90 5.18
CA GLY A 97 -0.68 -18.46 4.31
C GLY A 97 -1.31 -17.47 3.32
N TYR A 98 -0.81 -16.23 3.26
CA TYR A 98 -1.22 -15.22 2.28
C TYR A 98 -0.49 -15.40 0.95
N PRO A 99 -1.07 -15.00 -0.20
CA PRO A 99 -0.36 -15.04 -1.48
C PRO A 99 0.94 -14.24 -1.39
N MET A 100 2.04 -14.80 -1.89
CA MET A 100 3.36 -14.17 -1.78
C MET A 100 3.38 -12.81 -2.46
N ARG A 101 2.67 -12.69 -3.59
CA ARG A 101 2.41 -11.40 -4.25
C ARG A 101 1.74 -10.37 -3.36
N THR A 102 0.75 -10.77 -2.57
CA THR A 102 0.02 -9.87 -1.65
C THR A 102 0.94 -9.41 -0.53
N SER A 103 1.68 -10.35 0.08
CA SER A 103 2.68 -10.06 1.12
C SER A 103 3.74 -9.06 0.63
N VAL A 104 4.33 -9.30 -0.55
CA VAL A 104 5.32 -8.41 -1.18
C VAL A 104 4.75 -7.01 -1.47
N PHE A 105 3.51 -6.93 -1.97
CA PHE A 105 2.85 -5.64 -2.18
C PHE A 105 2.67 -4.88 -0.87
N VAL A 106 2.11 -5.52 0.17
CA VAL A 106 1.86 -4.89 1.46
C VAL A 106 3.16 -4.44 2.12
N ASP A 107 4.22 -5.26 2.10
CA ASP A 107 5.54 -4.91 2.64
C ASP A 107 6.10 -3.64 1.98
N MET A 108 6.07 -3.57 0.64
CA MET A 108 6.56 -2.39 -0.08
C MET A 108 5.71 -1.15 0.17
N VAL A 109 4.38 -1.27 0.18
CA VAL A 109 3.49 -0.14 0.45
C VAL A 109 3.70 0.37 1.88
N THR A 110 3.76 -0.53 2.84
CA THR A 110 4.04 -0.23 4.24
C THR A 110 5.39 0.45 4.39
N ALA A 111 6.43 -0.01 3.68
CA ALA A 111 7.75 0.63 3.69
C ALA A 111 7.71 2.06 3.11
N ILE A 112 6.90 2.31 2.07
CA ILE A 112 6.72 3.67 1.52
C ILE A 112 5.96 4.56 2.51
N TRP A 113 4.93 4.02 3.16
CA TRP A 113 4.14 4.72 4.17
C TRP A 113 4.97 5.06 5.40
N ASP A 114 5.72 4.09 5.92
CA ASP A 114 6.70 4.28 7.00
C ASP A 114 7.75 5.32 6.61
N ALA A 115 8.34 5.21 5.42
CA ALA A 115 9.30 6.20 4.94
C ALA A 115 8.69 7.60 4.91
N LYS A 116 7.40 7.75 4.55
CA LYS A 116 6.69 9.04 4.53
C LYS A 116 6.36 9.55 5.94
N GLY A 117 6.04 8.67 6.88
CA GLY A 117 5.91 9.00 8.31
C GLY A 117 7.25 9.36 8.96
N ASN A 118 8.33 8.79 8.43
CA ASN A 118 9.70 8.94 8.90
C ASN A 118 10.54 9.90 8.03
N LEU A 119 9.89 10.78 7.27
CA LEU A 119 10.55 11.74 6.38
C LEU A 119 11.24 12.89 7.16
N GLU A 120 12.02 12.62 8.21
CA GLU A 120 13.13 13.49 8.65
C GLU A 120 14.22 12.67 9.38
N GLY A 121 15.31 12.40 8.67
CA GLY A 121 16.65 12.36 9.23
C GLY A 121 17.48 13.49 8.63
#